data_AF-A0A8C5RWF8-F1
#
_entry.id   AF-A0A8C5RWF8-F1
#
_cell.length_a   1.000
_cell.length_b   1.000
_cell.length_c   1.000
_cell.angle_alpha   90.00
_cell.angle_beta   90.00
_cell.angle_gamma   90.00
#
_symmetry.space_group_name_H-M   'P 1'
#
loop_
_entity.id
_entity.type
_entity.pdbx_description
1 polymer ?
#
loop_
_entity_poly.entity_id
_entity_poly.type
_entity_poly.pdbx_seq_one_letter_code
_entity_poly.pdbx_strand_id
1 'polypeptide(L)' 'EAISQELCLAFPDIRVEVNLEKPRRNSFEVVLLKKDGTKIELWSGLKKGPPRKLKFPEPSNIVEMVKLNLLKSTVME' A
#
# COMPACT_ATOMS: atom_id res chain seq x y z
N GLU A 1 5.78 7.22 7.47
CA GLU A 1 5.91 6.73 8.86
C GLU A 1 4.61 6.14 9.38
N ALA A 2 3.52 6.92 9.50
CA ALA A 2 2.23 6.41 9.99
C ALA A 2 1.71 5.15 9.27
N ILE A 3 1.67 5.16 7.93
CA ILE A 3 1.22 3.99 7.13
C ILE A 3 2.06 2.75 7.42
N SER A 4 3.39 2.89 7.52
CA SER A 4 4.29 1.76 7.78
C SER A 4 4.03 1.15 9.16
N GLN A 5 3.85 2.00 10.18
CA GLN A 5 3.55 1.56 11.55
C GLN A 5 2.20 0.85 11.61
N GLU A 6 1.16 1.44 11.02
CA GLU A 6 -0.19 0.87 10.97
C GLU A 6 -0.18 -0.52 10.28
N LEU A 7 0.59 -0.67 9.20
CA LEU A 7 0.76 -1.95 8.52
C LEU A 7 1.45 -3.00 9.39
N CYS A 8 2.53 -2.65 10.08
CA CYS A 8 3.21 -3.57 10.99
C CYS A 8 2.32 -3.98 12.18
N LEU A 9 1.47 -3.08 12.68
CA LEU A 9 0.52 -3.39 13.75
C LEU A 9 -0.61 -4.29 13.28
N ALA A 10 -1.19 -4.01 12.11
CA ALA A 10 -2.31 -4.79 11.57
C ALA A 10 -1.87 -6.15 11.02
N PHE A 11 -0.62 -6.27 10.56
CA PHE A 11 -0.07 -7.49 9.96
C PHE A 11 1.36 -7.75 10.48
N PRO A 12 1.51 -8.41 11.64
CA PRO A 12 2.83 -8.62 12.25
C PRO A 12 3.85 -9.36 11.36
N ASP A 13 3.36 -10.21 10.46
CA ASP A 13 4.21 -11.00 9.55
C ASP A 13 4.54 -10.28 8.24
N ILE A 14 4.05 -9.05 8.02
CA ILE A 14 4.32 -8.31 6.79
C ILE A 14 5.68 -7.61 6.88
N ARG A 15 6.46 -7.71 5.81
CA ARG A 15 7.67 -6.90 5.62
C ARG A 15 7.28 -5.60 4.91
N VAL A 16 7.50 -4.47 5.56
CA VAL A 16 7.29 -3.14 4.97
C VAL A 16 8.62 -2.58 4.51
N GLU A 17 8.72 -2.23 3.23
CA GLU A 17 9.87 -1.55 2.65
C GLU A 17 9.48 -0.13 2.25
N VAL A 18 10.33 0.84 2.61
CA VAL A 18 10.21 2.24 2.20
C VAL A 18 11.34 2.51 1.22
N ASN A 19 11.08 3.31 0.19
CA ASN A 19 12.07 3.66 -0.82
C ASN A 19 13.36 4.17 -0.16
N LEU A 20 14.49 3.53 -0.45
CA LEU A 20 15.82 3.94 0.02
C LEU A 20 16.28 5.22 -0.70
N GLU A 21 15.90 5.36 -1.97
CA GLU A 21 16.17 6.54 -2.77
C GLU A 21 15.02 7.55 -2.70
N LYS A 22 15.34 8.81 -3.02
CA LYS A 22 14.37 9.90 -2.97
C LYS A 22 13.20 9.61 -3.93
N PRO A 23 11.97 9.43 -3.41
CA PRO A 23 10.83 9.09 -4.26
C PRO A 23 10.40 10.29 -5.10
N ARG A 24 9.58 10.01 -6.12
CA ARG A 24 8.97 11.05 -6.95
C ARG A 24 8.22 12.06 -6.09
N ARG A 25 8.49 13.36 -6.34
CA ARG A 25 7.86 14.44 -5.59
C ARG A 25 6.34 14.48 -5.84
N ASN A 26 5.57 14.82 -4.81
CA ASN A 26 4.13 15.08 -4.86
C ASN A 26 3.24 13.88 -5.27
N SER A 27 3.69 12.67 -5.00
CA SER A 27 2.90 11.44 -5.13
C SER A 27 3.22 10.49 -3.99
N PHE A 28 2.29 9.58 -3.69
CA PHE A 28 2.49 8.50 -2.74
C PHE A 28 2.02 7.22 -3.42
N GLU A 29 2.87 6.20 -3.43
CA GLU A 29 2.60 4.95 -4.14
C GLU A 29 2.77 3.79 -3.16
N VAL A 30 1.87 2.81 -3.22
CA VAL A 30 1.91 1.62 -2.37
C VAL A 30 1.66 0.39 -3.24
N VAL A 31 2.56 -0.58 -3.15
CA VAL A 31 2.47 -1.85 -3.85
C VAL A 31 2.56 -2.98 -2.84
N LEU A 32 1.66 -3.96 -2.96
CA LEU A 32 1.74 -5.22 -2.25
C LEU A 32 2.47 -6.24 -3.13
N LEU A 33 3.56 -6.80 -2.61
CA LEU A 33 4.25 -7.93 -3.22
C LEU A 33 3.82 -9.22 -2.50
N LYS A 34 3.23 -10.15 -3.24
CA LYS A 34 2.85 -11.47 -2.73
C LYS A 34 4.01 -12.46 -2.87
N LYS A 35 3.96 -13.57 -2.12
CA LYS A 35 5.01 -14.60 -2.12
C LYS A 35 5.20 -15.28 -3.47
N ASP A 36 4.15 -15.34 -4.29
CA ASP A 36 4.15 -15.85 -5.67
C ASP A 36 4.81 -14.88 -6.67
N GLY A 37 5.29 -13.72 -6.21
CA GLY A 37 5.87 -12.67 -7.05
C GLY A 37 4.84 -11.71 -7.64
N THR A 38 3.54 -11.92 -7.40
CA THR A 38 2.48 -11.05 -7.90
C THR A 38 2.58 -9.68 -7.23
N LYS A 39 2.54 -8.62 -8.04
CA LYS A 39 2.51 -7.23 -7.59
C LYS A 39 1.12 -6.66 -7.75
N ILE A 40 0.59 -6.08 -6.68
CA ILE A 40 -0.71 -5.40 -6.68
C ILE A 40 -0.49 -3.95 -6.29
N GLU A 41 -0.86 -3.03 -7.19
CA GLU A 41 -0.93 -1.62 -6.84
C GLU A 41 -2.09 -1.39 -5.87
N LEU A 42 -1.79 -1.05 -4.62
CA LEU A 42 -2.80 -0.71 -3.62
C LEU A 42 -3.20 0.75 -3.75
N TRP A 43 -2.23 1.63 -3.99
CA TRP A 43 -2.49 3.06 -4.11
C TRP A 43 -1.53 3.72 -5.09
N SER A 44 -2.07 4.58 -5.94
CA SER A 44 -1.28 5.48 -6.78
C SER A 44 -1.80 6.91 -6.67
N GLY A 45 -1.00 7.76 -6.02
CA GLY A 45 -1.24 9.20 -5.94
C GLY A 45 -1.07 9.88 -7.30
N LEU A 46 -0.37 9.26 -8.25
CA LEU A 46 -0.32 9.73 -9.64
C LEU A 46 -1.70 9.68 -10.31
N LYS A 47 -2.39 8.54 -10.16
CA LYS A 47 -3.71 8.31 -10.78
C LYS A 47 -4.83 9.16 -10.17
N LYS A 48 -4.64 9.70 -8.96
CA LYS A 48 -5.63 10.55 -8.27
C LYS A 48 -5.70 11.98 -8.83
N GLY A 49 -4.74 12.42 -9.64
CA GLY A 49 -4.73 13.78 -10.20
C GLY A 49 -4.70 14.90 -9.14
N PRO A 50 -4.85 16.17 -9.53
CA PRO A 50 -5.17 17.24 -8.58
C PRO A 50 -6.56 17.02 -7.96
N PRO A 51 -6.81 17.45 -6.70
CA PRO A 51 -5.94 18.19 -5.78
C PRO A 51 -4.97 17.31 -4.96
N ARG A 52 -3.86 17.90 -4.51
CA ARG A 52 -2.76 17.19 -3.81
C ARG A 52 -3.22 16.34 -2.62
N LYS A 53 -4.20 16.81 -1.86
CA LYS A 53 -4.73 16.09 -0.68
C LYS A 53 -5.22 14.68 -1.01
N LEU A 54 -5.75 14.45 -2.21
CA LEU A 54 -6.27 13.13 -2.62
C LEU A 54 -5.18 12.15 -3.04
N LYS A 55 -3.93 12.61 -3.17
CA LYS A 55 -2.79 11.76 -3.56
C LYS A 55 -2.19 11.00 -2.38
N PHE A 56 -2.46 11.47 -1.16
CA PHE A 56 -1.92 10.91 0.07
C PHE A 56 -3.07 10.22 0.83
N PRO A 57 -3.03 8.90 0.99
CA PRO A 57 -4.10 8.15 1.65
C PRO A 57 -4.03 8.29 3.17
N GLU A 58 -5.14 8.04 3.85
CA GLU A 58 -5.11 7.76 5.29
C GLU A 58 -4.52 6.35 5.53
N PRO A 59 -3.82 6.10 6.65
CA PRO A 59 -3.25 4.79 6.97
C PRO A 59 -4.26 3.64 6.92
N SER A 60 -5.46 3.86 7.46
CA SER A 60 -6.54 2.88 7.49
C SER A 60 -6.97 2.44 6.10
N ASN A 61 -6.95 3.33 5.09
CA ASN A 61 -7.28 2.96 3.71
C ASN A 61 -6.32 1.90 3.16
N ILE A 62 -5.02 2.03 3.47
CA ILE A 62 -4.01 1.08 3.00
C ILE A 62 -4.14 -0.27 3.71
N VAL A 63 -4.39 -0.26 5.03
CA VAL A 63 -4.62 -1.48 5.80
C VAL A 63 -5.83 -2.26 5.26
N GLU A 64 -6.93 -1.58 4.99
CA GLU A 64 -8.13 -2.20 4.43
C GLU A 64 -7.88 -2.79 3.04
N MET A 65 -7.16 -2.07 2.18
CA MET A 65 -6.77 -2.57 0.86
C MET A 65 -5.87 -3.80 0.94
N VAL A 66 -4.90 -3.85 1.86
CA VAL A 66 -4.09 -5.06 2.10
C VAL A 66 -5.00 -6.22 2.52
N LYS A 67 -5.87 -6.00 3.52
CA LYS A 67 -6.80 -7.02 4.02
C LYS A 67 -7.66 -7.62 2.89
N LEU A 68 -8.26 -6.77 2.06
CA LEU A 68 -9.07 -7.19 0.91
C LEU A 68 -8.25 -8.03 -0.09
N ASN A 69 -7.01 -7.64 -0.38
CA ASN A 69 -6.16 -8.35 -1.35
C ASN A 69 -5.59 -9.66 -0.83
N LEU A 70 -5.45 -9.81 0.49
CA LEU A 70 -5.09 -11.07 1.15
C LEU A 70 -6.30 -12.03 1.17
N LEU A 71 -7.50 -11.55 1.50
CA LEU A 71 -8.73 -12.36 1.50
C LEU A 71 -9.11 -12.85 0.10
N LYS A 72 -8.96 -12.02 -0.93
CA LYS A 72 -9.23 -12.41 -2.33
C LYS A 72 -8.34 -13.55 -2.83
N SER A 73 -7.17 -13.75 -2.24
CA SER A 73 -6.30 -14.88 -2.57
C SER A 73 -6.81 -16.23 -2.03
N THR A 74 -7.75 -16.23 -1.06
CA THR A 74 -8.27 -17.45 -0.44
C THR A 74 -9.52 -17.99 -1.14
N VAL A 75 -10.14 -17.20 -2.03
CA VAL A 75 -11.42 -17.55 -2.70
C VAL A 75 -11.26 -17.84 -4.20
N MET A 76 -10.04 -17.81 -4.73
CA MET A 76 -9.72 -18.21 -6.10
C MET A 76 -8.80 -19.44 -6.06
N GLU A 77 -9.32 -20.54 -5.53
CA GLU A 77 -8.84 -21.91 -5.72
C GLU A 77 -10.04 -22.81 -6.04
#